data_AF-A0A356Z751-F1
#
_entry.id   AF-A0A356Z751-F1
#
_cell.length_a   1.000
_cell.length_b   1.000
_cell.length_c   1.000
_cell.angle_alpha   90.00
_cell.angle_beta   90.00
_cell.angle_gamma   90.00
#
_symmetry.space_group_name_H-M   'P 1'
#
loop_
_entity.id
_entity.type
_entity.pdbx_description
1 polymer ?
#
loop_
_entity_poly.entity_id
_entity_poly.type
_entity_poly.pdbx_seq_one_letter_code
_entity_poly.pdbx_strand_id
1 'polypeptide(L)'
;LEFGLKPDIILGDMDSVSDAALQCGAEVIVHAYANGKAPGLQRVTDMGVEAQVFPITGTSEDAAMLLAWEMGASLLVAVGTHSNMIDFLEKGRKGMASTFLVRLKVGSILV
;
A
#
# COMPACT_ATOMS: atom_id res chain seq x y z
N LEU A 1 15.00 1.91 6.95
CA LEU A 1 16.38 2.11 6.43
C LEU A 1 17.47 1.90 7.47
N GLU A 2 17.18 2.00 8.78
CA GLU A 2 18.17 1.87 9.87
C GLU A 2 18.98 0.56 9.85
N PHE A 3 18.41 -0.52 9.31
CA PHE A 3 19.07 -1.81 9.15
C PHE A 3 19.81 -1.99 7.81
N GLY A 4 19.97 -0.93 7.01
CA GLY A 4 20.64 -0.98 5.70
C GLY A 4 19.84 -1.65 4.57
N LEU A 5 18.64 -2.14 4.85
CA LEU A 5 17.74 -2.72 3.85
C LEU A 5 17.04 -1.61 3.07
N LYS A 6 17.05 -1.74 1.74
CA LYS A 6 16.34 -0.84 0.81
C LYS A 6 15.24 -1.63 0.11
N PRO A 7 14.00 -1.12 0.08
CA PRO A 7 12.93 -1.74 -0.68
C PRO A 7 13.17 -1.56 -2.19
N ASP A 8 12.71 -2.52 -2.98
CA ASP A 8 12.64 -2.36 -4.44
C ASP A 8 11.45 -1.51 -4.85
N ILE A 9 10.32 -1.63 -4.14
CA ILE A 9 9.06 -0.94 -4.42
C ILE A 9 8.49 -0.34 -3.14
N ILE A 10 7.97 0.88 -3.23
CA ILE A 10 7.15 1.55 -2.20
C ILE A 10 5.79 1.86 -2.82
N LEU A 11 4.74 1.18 -2.34
CA LEU A 11 3.36 1.38 -2.79
C LEU A 11 2.47 1.83 -1.63
N GLY A 12 1.73 2.93 -1.83
CA GLY A 12 0.66 3.32 -0.90
C GLY A 12 0.34 4.81 -0.89
N ASP A 13 0.00 5.31 0.30
CA ASP A 13 -0.16 6.74 0.55
C ASP A 13 1.20 7.34 0.95
N MET A 14 1.70 8.25 0.11
CA MET A 14 3.02 8.82 0.28
C MET A 14 3.11 9.68 1.54
N ASP A 15 1.99 10.23 2.05
CA ASP A 15 1.94 11.01 3.29
C ASP A 15 2.40 10.21 4.53
N SER A 16 2.28 8.88 4.48
CA SER A 16 2.68 7.98 5.57
C SER A 16 4.13 7.48 5.49
N VAL A 17 4.88 7.88 4.46
CA VAL A 17 6.26 7.44 4.21
C VAL A 17 7.23 8.57 4.56
N SER A 18 8.39 8.24 5.13
CA SER A 18 9.43 9.25 5.42
C SER A 18 10.16 9.71 4.16
N ASP A 19 10.64 10.95 4.15
CA ASP A 19 11.35 11.51 2.98
C ASP A 19 12.58 10.69 2.60
N ALA A 20 13.33 10.24 3.61
CA ALA A 20 14.50 9.38 3.40
C ALA A 20 14.15 8.06 2.71
N ALA A 21 12.97 7.49 2.99
CA ALA A 21 12.50 6.27 2.32
C ALA A 21 12.08 6.57 0.87
N LEU A 22 11.39 7.68 0.61
CA LEU A 22 11.01 8.09 -0.75
C LEU A 22 12.22 8.38 -1.64
N GLN A 23 13.33 8.84 -1.06
CA GLN A 23 14.59 9.14 -1.77
C GLN A 23 15.58 7.97 -1.77
N CYS A 24 15.21 6.79 -1.27
CA CYS A 24 16.18 5.71 -1.09
C CYS A 24 16.56 4.97 -2.40
N GLY A 25 15.86 5.28 -3.50
CA GLY A 25 16.04 4.69 -4.83
C GLY A 25 15.04 3.58 -5.19
N ALA A 26 14.01 3.38 -4.37
CA ALA A 26 12.93 2.43 -4.67
C ALA A 26 12.00 2.95 -5.76
N GLU A 27 11.36 2.05 -6.50
CA GLU A 27 10.26 2.41 -7.39
C GLU A 27 9.05 2.86 -6.56
N VAL A 28 8.61 4.10 -6.77
CA VAL A 28 7.49 4.66 -6.02
C VAL A 28 6.21 4.51 -6.83
N ILE A 29 5.20 3.90 -6.20
CA ILE A 29 3.88 3.70 -6.79
C ILE A 29 2.84 4.36 -5.87
N VAL A 30 2.21 5.43 -6.33
CA VAL A 30 1.19 6.16 -5.58
C VAL A 30 -0.16 5.50 -5.78
N HIS A 31 -0.76 5.07 -4.67
CA HIS A 31 -2.13 4.59 -4.69
C HIS A 31 -3.09 5.73 -5.06
N ALA A 32 -3.91 5.50 -6.08
CA ALA A 32 -4.98 6.40 -6.47
C ALA A 32 -6.35 5.77 -6.22
N TYR A 33 -7.31 6.64 -5.94
CA TYR A 33 -8.71 6.25 -5.98
C TYR A 33 -9.09 5.77 -7.38
N ALA A 34 -10.17 5.00 -7.49
CA ALA A 34 -10.65 4.45 -8.77
C ALA A 34 -10.92 5.51 -9.87
N ASN A 35 -11.11 6.78 -9.50
CA ASN A 35 -11.25 7.89 -10.44
C ASN A 35 -9.90 8.47 -10.92
N GLY A 36 -8.78 7.86 -10.54
CA GLY A 36 -7.42 8.28 -10.88
C GLY A 36 -6.85 9.39 -9.99
N LYS A 37 -7.60 9.93 -9.03
CA LYS A 37 -7.08 10.95 -8.12
C LYS A 37 -6.08 10.31 -7.14
N ALA A 38 -4.86 10.80 -7.15
CA ALA A 38 -3.75 10.33 -6.32
C ALA A 38 -3.28 11.44 -5.35
N PRO A 39 -3.76 11.47 -4.08
CA PRO A 39 -3.39 12.53 -3.13
C PRO A 39 -1.88 12.66 -2.90
N GLY A 40 -1.18 11.54 -2.74
CA GLY A 40 0.26 11.50 -2.48
C GLY A 40 1.16 11.85 -3.68
N LEU A 41 0.59 12.06 -4.88
CA LEU A 41 1.38 12.28 -6.10
C LEU A 41 2.08 13.64 -6.10
N GLN A 42 1.42 14.68 -5.60
CA GLN A 42 2.00 16.02 -5.55
C GLN A 42 3.26 16.04 -4.68
N ARG A 43 3.21 15.39 -3.52
CA ARG A 43 4.35 15.30 -2.58
C ARG A 43 5.59 14.73 -3.24
N VAL A 44 5.47 13.57 -3.90
CA VAL A 44 6.63 12.92 -4.55
C VAL A 44 7.14 13.72 -5.74
N THR A 45 6.23 14.37 -6.49
CA THR A 45 6.59 15.26 -7.60
C THR A 45 7.40 16.47 -7.12
N ASP A 46 6.97 17.11 -6.03
CA ASP A 46 7.66 18.27 -5.43
C ASP A 46 9.05 17.91 -4.90
N MET A 47 9.25 16.65 -4.49
CA MET A 47 10.54 16.10 -4.06
C MET A 47 11.45 15.68 -5.23
N GLY A 48 10.97 15.75 -6.47
CA GLY A 48 11.70 15.27 -7.66
C GLY A 48 11.81 13.75 -7.74
N VAL A 49 10.91 13.02 -7.08
CA VAL A 49 10.86 11.55 -7.11
C VAL A 49 9.90 11.12 -8.22
N GLU A 50 10.40 10.31 -9.16
CA GLU A 50 9.55 9.70 -10.18
C GLU A 50 8.62 8.67 -9.55
N ALA A 51 7.33 8.73 -9.91
CA ALA A 51 6.33 7.81 -9.37
C ALA A 51 5.30 7.39 -10.42
N GLN A 52 4.85 6.14 -10.31
CA GLN A 52 3.71 5.63 -11.07
C GLN A 52 2.42 5.79 -10.26
N VAL A 53 1.28 5.86 -10.95
CA VAL A 53 -0.03 5.95 -10.30
C VAL A 53 -0.76 4.62 -10.46
N PHE A 54 -1.25 4.06 -9.36
CA PHE A 54 -1.96 2.79 -9.33
C PHE A 54 -3.41 2.98 -8.85
N PRO A 55 -4.38 3.09 -9.78
CA PRO A 55 -5.79 3.30 -9.43
C PRO A 55 -6.47 1.98 -9.07
N ILE A 56 -6.92 1.86 -7.82
CA ILE A 56 -7.69 0.70 -7.34
C ILE A 56 -8.69 1.12 -6.25
N THR A 57 -9.73 0.31 -6.04
CA THR A 57 -10.62 0.49 -4.91
C THR A 57 -10.09 -0.25 -3.69
N GLY A 58 -10.13 0.41 -2.53
CA GLY A 58 -9.76 -0.18 -1.25
C GLY A 58 -8.78 0.71 -0.50
N THR A 59 -8.06 0.14 0.45
CA THR A 59 -7.00 0.85 1.17
C THR A 59 -5.65 0.73 0.45
N SER A 60 -4.65 1.48 0.90
CA SER A 60 -3.29 1.38 0.36
C SER A 60 -2.65 0.01 0.63
N GLU A 61 -2.98 -0.60 1.76
CA GLU A 61 -2.56 -1.95 2.11
C GLU A 61 -3.20 -3.00 1.19
N ASP A 62 -4.47 -2.82 0.83
CA ASP A 62 -5.16 -3.69 -0.14
C ASP A 62 -4.44 -3.68 -1.48
N ALA A 63 -4.11 -2.48 -1.97
CA ALA A 63 -3.36 -2.29 -3.21
C ALA A 63 -2.00 -3.00 -3.16
N ALA A 64 -1.26 -2.82 -2.06
CA ALA A 64 0.04 -3.44 -1.85
C ALA A 64 -0.02 -4.97 -1.81
N MET A 65 -0.96 -5.53 -1.05
CA MET A 65 -1.17 -6.98 -0.96
C MET A 65 -1.56 -7.57 -2.31
N LEU A 66 -2.45 -6.91 -3.05
CA LEU A 66 -2.89 -7.39 -4.37
C LEU A 66 -1.76 -7.32 -5.39
N LEU A 67 -0.99 -6.22 -5.44
CA LEU A 67 0.15 -6.13 -6.36
C LEU A 67 1.17 -7.24 -6.09
N ALA A 68 1.57 -7.41 -4.83
CA ALA A 68 2.53 -8.43 -4.45
C ALA A 68 2.03 -9.85 -4.76
N TRP A 69 0.75 -10.13 -4.48
CA TRP A 69 0.11 -11.39 -4.82
C TRP A 69 0.12 -11.68 -6.33
N GLU A 70 -0.30 -10.72 -7.15
CA GLU A 70 -0.34 -10.88 -8.62
C GLU A 70 1.07 -10.99 -9.22
N MET A 71 2.08 -10.40 -8.58
CA MET A 71 3.49 -10.55 -8.96
C MET A 71 4.13 -11.84 -8.44
N GLY A 72 3.36 -12.74 -7.80
CA GLY A 72 3.83 -14.07 -7.40
C GLY A 72 4.66 -14.08 -6.12
N ALA A 73 4.40 -13.16 -5.18
CA ALA A 73 5.02 -13.20 -3.86
C ALA A 73 4.82 -14.57 -3.19
N SER A 74 5.89 -15.09 -2.56
CA SER A 74 5.84 -16.36 -1.81
C SER A 74 5.42 -16.17 -0.35
N LEU A 75 5.52 -14.94 0.16
CA LEU A 75 5.22 -14.57 1.53
C LEU A 75 4.78 -13.10 1.58
N LEU A 76 3.73 -12.82 2.34
CA LEU A 76 3.30 -11.48 2.72
C LEU A 76 3.37 -11.36 4.24
N VAL A 77 3.99 -10.30 4.74
CA VAL A 77 4.12 -10.04 6.17
C VAL A 77 3.39 -8.75 6.50
N ALA A 78 2.34 -8.84 7.33
CA ALA A 78 1.57 -7.69 7.77
C ALA A 78 2.06 -7.20 9.14
N VAL A 79 2.59 -5.97 9.19
CA VAL A 79 3.08 -5.35 10.44
C VAL A 79 2.21 -4.15 10.78
N GLY A 80 1.66 -4.11 12.00
CA GLY A 80 0.89 -2.96 12.49
C GLY A 80 -0.50 -2.79 11.86
N THR A 81 -1.01 -3.79 11.14
CA THR A 81 -2.34 -3.74 10.50
C THR A 81 -3.47 -3.87 11.51
N HIS A 82 -4.64 -3.29 11.18
CA HIS A 82 -5.88 -3.56 11.89
C HIS A 82 -6.21 -5.06 11.85
N SER A 83 -6.47 -5.64 13.02
CA SER A 83 -6.61 -7.09 13.21
C SER A 83 -7.94 -7.49 13.83
N ASN A 84 -8.81 -6.54 14.19
CA ASN A 84 -10.08 -6.86 14.81
C ASN A 84 -11.20 -7.02 13.77
N MET A 85 -11.99 -8.09 13.90
CA MET A 85 -13.17 -8.35 13.06
C MET A 85 -14.16 -7.18 13.06
N ILE A 86 -14.24 -6.45 14.17
CA ILE A 86 -15.09 -5.28 14.31
C ILE A 86 -14.63 -4.17 13.35
N ASP A 87 -13.32 -3.97 13.19
CA ASP A 87 -12.77 -2.95 12.28
C ASP A 87 -13.16 -3.23 10.82
N PHE A 88 -13.25 -4.51 10.43
CA PHE A 88 -13.67 -4.92 9.08
C PHE A 88 -15.15 -4.69 8.79
N LEU A 89 -15.98 -4.71 9.84
CA LEU A 89 -17.44 -4.63 9.77
C LEU A 89 -17.98 -3.27 10.22
N GLU A 90 -17.10 -2.33 10.57
CA GLU A 90 -17.47 -1.02 11.08
C GLU A 90 -18.14 -0.17 9.98
N LYS A 91 -19.42 0.12 10.18
CA LYS A 91 -20.19 0.99 9.29
C LYS A 91 -19.70 2.43 9.42
N GLY A 92 -19.04 2.94 8.38
CA GLY A 92 -18.57 4.33 8.31
C GLY A 92 -17.12 4.47 7.87
N ARG A 93 -16.33 3.38 7.92
CA ARG A 93 -14.93 3.35 7.48
C ARG A 93 -14.81 2.77 6.07
N LYS A 94 -14.97 3.63 5.06
CA LYS A 94 -14.87 3.23 3.64
C LYS A 94 -13.51 2.56 3.40
N GLY A 95 -13.51 1.37 2.80
CA GLY A 95 -12.30 0.58 2.49
C GLY A 95 -12.13 -0.69 3.34
N MET A 96 -12.70 -0.77 4.55
CA MET A 96 -12.46 -1.94 5.40
C MET A 96 -13.08 -3.26 4.88
N ALA A 97 -14.20 -3.16 4.15
CA ALA A 97 -14.82 -4.32 3.51
C ALA A 97 -13.94 -4.92 2.40
N SER A 98 -13.17 -4.10 1.66
CA SER A 98 -12.23 -4.61 0.67
C SER A 98 -11.05 -5.31 1.35
N THR A 99 -10.54 -4.77 2.46
CA THR A 99 -9.45 -5.39 3.20
C THR A 99 -9.80 -6.79 3.69
N PHE A 100 -11.03 -7.03 4.13
CA PHE A 100 -11.47 -8.37 4.47
C PHE A 100 -11.39 -9.34 3.28
N LEU A 101 -11.91 -8.94 2.11
CA LEU A 101 -11.88 -9.77 0.91
C LEU A 101 -10.46 -9.99 0.37
N VAL A 102 -9.61 -8.97 0.41
CA VAL A 102 -8.20 -9.07 -0.01
C VAL A 102 -7.46 -10.04 0.90
N ARG A 103 -7.65 -9.94 2.23
CA ARG A 103 -7.05 -10.90 3.18
C ARG A 103 -7.54 -12.33 2.98
N LEU A 104 -8.79 -12.54 2.59
CA LEU A 104 -9.27 -13.87 2.19
C LEU A 104 -8.54 -14.38 0.94
N LYS A 105 -8.33 -13.51 -0.06
CA LYS A 105 -7.64 -13.88 -1.30
C LYS A 105 -6.17 -14.25 -1.06
N VAL A 106 -5.44 -13.43 -0.29
CA VAL A 106 -4.00 -13.61 -0.07
C VAL A 106 -3.66 -14.45 1.17
N GLY A 107 -4.67 -14.87 1.93
CA GLY A 107 -4.52 -15.45 3.27
C GLY A 107 -3.69 -16.72 3.34
N SER A 108 -3.48 -17.42 2.22
CA SER A 108 -2.62 -18.61 2.16
C SER A 108 -1.12 -18.31 2.33
N ILE A 109 -0.70 -17.07 2.05
CA ILE A 109 0.70 -16.63 2.15
C ILE A 109 0.88 -15.42 3.08
N LEU A 110 -0.20 -14.96 3.71
CA LEU A 110 -0.19 -13.81 4.61
C LEU A 110 0.07 -14.24 6.05
N VAL A 111 1.08 -13.62 6.67
CA VAL A 111 1.47 -13.81 8.08
C VAL A 111 1.25 -12.53 8.87
#